data_AF-A0A259SUV3-F1
#
_entry.id   AF-A0A259SUV3-F1
#
_cell.length_a   1.000
_cell.length_b   1.000
_cell.length_c   1.000
_cell.angle_alpha   90.00
_cell.angle_beta   90.00
_cell.angle_gamma   90.00
#
_symmetry.space_group_name_H-M   'P 1'
#
loop_
_entity.id
_entity.type
_entity.pdbx_description
1 polymer ?
#
loop_
_entity_poly.entity_id
_entity_poly.type
_entity_poly.pdbx_seq_one_letter_code
_entity_poly.pdbx_strand_id
1 'polypeptide(L)'
;MLAVLWTRAPEAALSHETALDVDAISDIVADTIHLTVANRRRRRRLGGGRHEVHRQDLDAGQIGWWEQVPTVTAATAIVRCIECGTPTHLLRKALERGRGQGRITGPEREDLAARLAARDE
;
A
#
# COMPACT_ATOMS: atom_id res chain seq x y z
N MET A 1 -10.38 -2.26 -12.29
CA MET A 1 -10.71 -2.20 -10.84
C MET A 1 -11.41 -0.86 -10.52
N LEU A 2 -12.68 -0.89 -10.06
CA LEU A 2 -13.55 0.30 -9.93
C LEU A 2 -13.35 1.12 -8.64
N ALA A 3 -12.55 0.61 -7.70
CA ALA A 3 -12.47 1.12 -6.32
C ALA A 3 -11.92 2.56 -6.20
N VAL A 4 -10.91 2.93 -7.00
CA VAL A 4 -10.37 4.31 -7.00
C VAL A 4 -11.44 5.31 -7.46
N LEU A 5 -12.25 4.95 -8.47
CA LEU A 5 -13.32 5.81 -8.99
C LEU A 5 -14.45 6.02 -7.98
N TRP A 6 -14.71 5.02 -7.12
CA TRP A 6 -15.72 5.14 -6.07
C TRP A 6 -15.44 6.30 -5.10
N THR A 7 -14.16 6.59 -4.84
CA THR A 7 -13.76 7.70 -3.95
C THR A 7 -14.14 9.08 -4.49
N ARG A 8 -14.36 9.22 -5.81
CA ARG A 8 -14.51 10.49 -6.53
C ARG A 8 -13.37 11.48 -6.26
N ALA A 9 -12.20 10.97 -5.88
CA ALA A 9 -10.99 11.74 -5.66
C ALA A 9 -9.98 11.37 -6.75
N PRO A 10 -9.61 12.29 -7.66
CA PRO A 10 -8.63 12.01 -8.72
C PRO A 10 -7.25 11.64 -8.18
N GLU A 11 -6.93 12.05 -6.94
CA GLU A 11 -5.69 11.72 -6.25
C GLU A 11 -5.72 10.36 -5.51
N ALA A 12 -6.83 9.62 -5.56
CA ALA A 12 -6.93 8.37 -4.84
C ALA A 12 -6.03 7.29 -5.46
N ALA A 13 -5.41 6.47 -4.62
CA ALA A 13 -4.57 5.36 -5.04
C ALA A 13 -4.84 4.11 -4.21
N LEU A 14 -4.66 2.93 -4.80
CA LEU A 14 -4.60 1.66 -4.07
C LEU A 14 -3.44 1.70 -3.10
N SER A 15 -3.61 1.16 -1.89
CA SER A 15 -2.57 1.24 -0.86
C SER A 15 -2.54 0.01 0.05
N HIS A 16 -1.60 0.02 1.00
CA HIS A 16 -1.44 -1.02 2.01
C HIS A 16 -1.44 -2.43 1.39
N GLU A 17 -2.19 -3.35 2.00
CA GLU A 17 -2.26 -4.75 1.62
C GLU A 17 -2.77 -4.95 0.20
N THR A 18 -3.70 -4.12 -0.26
CA THR A 18 -4.19 -4.16 -1.64
C THR A 18 -3.08 -3.86 -2.65
N ALA A 19 -2.19 -2.91 -2.35
CA ALA A 19 -1.04 -2.63 -3.22
C ALA A 19 -0.05 -3.80 -3.26
N LEU A 20 0.16 -4.50 -2.14
CA LEU A 20 1.02 -5.69 -2.08
C LEU A 20 0.41 -6.87 -2.86
N ASP A 21 -0.90 -7.02 -2.80
CA ASP A 21 -1.68 -8.04 -3.49
C ASP A 21 -1.67 -7.81 -5.02
N VAL A 22 -1.99 -6.60 -5.49
CA VAL A 22 -2.00 -6.30 -6.94
C VAL A 22 -0.62 -6.39 -7.59
N ASP A 23 0.45 -6.08 -6.85
CA ASP A 23 1.83 -6.28 -7.32
C ASP A 23 2.31 -7.74 -7.17
N ALA A 24 1.50 -8.62 -6.56
CA ALA A 24 1.80 -10.03 -6.30
C ALA A 24 3.13 -10.23 -5.53
N ILE A 25 3.45 -9.31 -4.62
CA ILE A 25 4.68 -9.34 -3.82
C ILE A 25 4.46 -9.92 -2.42
N SER A 26 3.23 -10.10 -1.96
CA SER A 26 2.94 -10.81 -0.71
C SER A 26 1.96 -11.97 -0.95
N ASP A 27 1.79 -12.84 0.04
CA ASP A 27 0.74 -13.87 0.05
C ASP A 27 -0.56 -13.36 0.70
N ILE A 28 -0.72 -12.05 0.76
CA ILE A 28 -1.95 -11.43 1.27
C ILE A 28 -3.02 -11.60 0.19
N VAL A 29 -4.19 -12.09 0.62
CA VAL A 29 -5.42 -12.01 -0.16
C VAL A 29 -6.27 -10.97 0.54
N ALA A 30 -6.25 -9.73 0.05
CA ALA A 30 -6.93 -8.64 0.71
C ALA A 30 -8.46 -8.86 0.65
N ASP A 31 -9.09 -9.09 1.81
CA ASP A 31 -10.55 -9.23 1.91
C ASP A 31 -11.27 -7.87 1.74
N THR A 32 -10.51 -6.81 1.99
CA THR A 32 -10.87 -5.40 2.00
C THR A 32 -9.93 -4.64 1.07
N ILE A 33 -10.49 -3.79 0.23
CA ILE A 33 -9.75 -2.92 -0.68
C ILE A 33 -9.30 -1.68 0.07
N HIS A 34 -8.00 -1.56 0.30
CA HIS A 34 -7.38 -0.39 0.91
C HIS A 34 -7.07 0.67 -0.14
N LEU A 35 -7.46 1.90 0.17
CA LEU A 35 -7.29 3.07 -0.68
C LEU A 35 -6.72 4.21 0.17
N THR A 36 -5.86 5.04 -0.41
CA THR A 36 -5.40 6.29 0.23
C THR A 36 -5.93 7.49 -0.54
N VAL A 37 -6.38 8.51 0.19
CA VAL A 37 -6.78 9.82 -0.35
C VAL A 37 -6.13 10.97 0.42
N ALA A 38 -6.03 12.14 -0.20
CA ALA A 38 -5.51 13.34 0.43
C ALA A 38 -6.27 13.74 1.71
N ASN A 39 -5.54 14.31 2.68
CA ASN A 39 -6.07 14.63 4.02
C ASN A 39 -7.25 15.61 4.00
N ARG A 40 -7.28 16.51 3.00
CA ARG A 40 -8.35 17.50 2.79
C ARG A 40 -9.73 16.89 2.50
N ARG A 41 -9.82 15.58 2.25
CA ARG A 41 -11.08 14.92 1.87
C ARG A 41 -11.94 14.56 3.09
N ARG A 42 -13.25 14.83 3.00
CA ARG A 42 -14.22 14.55 4.08
C ARG A 42 -14.58 13.06 4.15
N ARG A 43 -14.52 12.46 5.35
CA ARG A 43 -14.81 11.04 5.61
C ARG A 43 -16.18 10.53 5.13
N ARG A 44 -17.22 11.38 5.15
CA ARG A 44 -18.61 10.98 4.90
C ARG A 44 -18.85 10.40 3.49
N ARG A 45 -17.89 10.53 2.57
CA ARG A 45 -17.96 10.01 1.18
C ARG A 45 -16.96 8.89 0.89
N LEU A 46 -16.25 8.39 1.90
CA LEU A 46 -15.03 7.59 1.73
C LEU A 46 -15.06 6.26 2.48
N GLY A 47 -16.17 5.83 3.09
CA GLY A 47 -16.22 4.53 3.79
C GLY A 47 -17.46 3.72 3.43
N GLY A 48 -17.32 2.40 3.32
CA GLY A 48 -18.45 1.47 3.21
C GLY A 48 -18.17 0.17 2.44
N GLY A 49 -18.70 -0.94 2.95
CA GLY A 49 -18.58 -2.27 2.34
C GLY A 49 -17.17 -2.84 2.46
N ARG A 50 -16.62 -3.33 1.35
CA ARG A 50 -15.27 -3.92 1.26
C ARG A 50 -14.16 -2.87 1.00
N HIS A 51 -14.34 -1.61 1.40
CA HIS A 51 -13.36 -0.55 1.16
C HIS A 51 -12.91 0.11 2.47
N GLU A 52 -11.61 0.15 2.68
CA GLU A 52 -10.99 0.91 3.76
C GLU A 52 -10.22 2.09 3.19
N VAL A 53 -10.54 3.29 3.67
CA VAL A 53 -9.92 4.53 3.18
C VAL A 53 -9.04 5.16 4.23
N HIS A 54 -7.77 5.23 3.87
CA HIS A 54 -6.70 5.90 4.59
C HIS A 54 -6.57 7.35 4.12
N ARG A 55 -6.11 8.22 5.02
CA ARG A 55 -5.87 9.63 4.71
C ARG A 55 -4.42 9.96 4.85
N GLN A 56 -3.82 10.38 3.73
CA GLN A 56 -2.45 10.79 3.65
C GLN A 56 -2.27 11.60 2.37
N ASP A 57 -1.52 12.68 2.44
CA ASP A 57 -1.03 13.36 1.23
C ASP A 57 0.16 12.55 0.70
N LEU A 58 0.00 12.01 -0.50
CA LEU A 58 1.00 11.21 -1.19
C LEU A 58 1.80 12.11 -2.13
N ASP A 59 3.12 12.00 -2.06
CA ASP A 59 4.01 12.64 -3.02
C ASP A 59 3.98 11.88 -4.36
N ALA A 60 4.31 12.57 -5.46
CA ALA A 60 4.31 11.96 -6.79
C ALA A 60 5.22 10.72 -6.89
N GLY A 61 6.35 10.71 -6.18
CA GLY A 61 7.26 9.56 -6.12
C GLY A 61 6.74 8.37 -5.30
N GLN A 62 5.67 8.57 -4.53
CA GLN A 62 4.99 7.51 -3.76
C GLN A 62 3.86 6.86 -4.56
N ILE A 63 3.54 7.39 -5.74
CA ILE A 63 2.47 6.91 -6.61
C ILE A 63 3.07 6.25 -7.85
N GLY A 64 2.65 5.01 -8.10
CA GLY A 64 2.85 4.27 -9.33
C GLY A 64 1.52 3.90 -9.98
N TRP A 65 1.57 2.92 -10.88
CA TRP A 65 0.43 2.48 -11.68
C TRP A 65 0.39 0.97 -11.78
N TRP A 66 -0.81 0.41 -11.61
CA TRP A 66 -1.12 -0.98 -11.87
C TRP A 66 -2.31 -1.04 -12.83
N GLU A 67 -2.12 -1.56 -14.04
CA GLU A 67 -3.18 -1.63 -15.06
C GLU A 67 -3.97 -0.32 -15.26
N GLN A 68 -3.26 0.81 -15.34
CA GLN A 68 -3.85 2.17 -15.44
C GLN A 68 -4.67 2.62 -14.20
N VAL A 69 -4.55 1.91 -13.09
CA VAL A 69 -5.10 2.28 -11.78
C VAL A 69 -3.97 2.87 -10.92
N PRO A 70 -4.14 4.08 -10.35
CA PRO A 70 -3.16 4.62 -9.42
C PRO A 70 -2.98 3.69 -8.22
N THR A 71 -1.75 3.34 -7.90
CA THR A 71 -1.38 2.52 -6.74
C THR A 71 -0.17 3.14 -6.07
N VAL A 72 -0.01 3.01 -4.76
CA VAL A 72 1.25 3.42 -4.12
C VAL A 72 2.38 2.51 -4.56
N THR A 73 3.62 3.00 -4.53
CA THR A 73 4.80 2.17 -4.82
C THR A 73 4.93 1.03 -3.80
N ALA A 74 5.56 -0.08 -4.18
CA ALA A 74 5.78 -1.21 -3.28
C ALA A 74 6.47 -0.80 -1.97
N ALA A 75 7.49 0.08 -2.03
CA ALA A 75 8.12 0.61 -0.83
C ALA A 75 7.13 1.36 0.07
N THR A 76 6.30 2.23 -0.51
CA THR A 76 5.26 2.96 0.24
C THR A 76 4.22 1.99 0.82
N ALA A 77 3.78 0.99 0.05
CA ALA A 77 2.85 -0.03 0.53
C ALA A 77 3.41 -0.78 1.74
N ILE A 78 4.68 -1.22 1.69
CA ILE A 78 5.34 -1.93 2.79
C ILE A 78 5.43 -1.04 4.03
N VAL A 79 5.85 0.23 3.91
CA VAL A 79 5.86 1.17 5.05
C VAL A 79 4.49 1.24 5.72
N ARG A 80 3.44 1.40 4.92
CA ARG A 80 2.07 1.53 5.44
C ARG A 80 1.57 0.25 6.09
N CYS A 81 1.88 -0.91 5.53
CA CYS A 81 1.55 -2.19 6.15
C CYS A 81 2.34 -2.44 7.44
N ILE A 82 3.59 -1.97 7.53
CA ILE A 82 4.36 -2.00 8.78
C ILE A 82 3.59 -1.20 9.85
N GLU A 83 3.22 0.04 9.55
CA GLU A 83 2.51 0.95 10.46
C GLU A 83 1.12 0.45 10.87
N CYS A 84 0.39 -0.20 9.96
CA CYS A 84 -0.94 -0.78 10.24
C CYS A 84 -0.89 -2.13 10.96
N GLY A 85 0.30 -2.69 11.17
CA GLY A 85 0.46 -3.96 11.90
C GLY A 85 0.20 -5.21 11.09
N THR A 86 0.35 -5.17 9.75
CA THR A 86 0.27 -6.36 8.91
C THR A 86 1.27 -7.43 9.41
N PRO A 87 0.88 -8.72 9.46
CA PRO A 87 1.72 -9.77 10.03
C PRO A 87 3.13 -9.83 9.43
N THR A 88 4.15 -9.90 10.30
CA THR A 88 5.57 -9.82 9.93
C THR A 88 5.97 -10.77 8.81
N HIS A 89 5.49 -12.02 8.85
CA HIS A 89 5.86 -13.03 7.87
C HIS A 89 5.38 -12.69 6.45
N LEU A 90 4.26 -11.97 6.31
CA LEU A 90 3.76 -11.47 5.01
C LEU A 90 4.63 -10.32 4.49
N LEU A 91 5.11 -9.46 5.38
CA LEU A 91 6.00 -8.35 5.05
C LEU A 91 7.41 -8.81 4.71
N ARG A 92 7.93 -9.84 5.37
CA ARG A 92 9.21 -10.47 4.98
C ARG A 92 9.16 -11.02 3.55
N LYS A 93 8.07 -11.70 3.18
CA LYS A 93 7.84 -12.14 1.79
C LYS A 93 7.74 -10.96 0.82
N ALA A 94 7.07 -9.89 1.21
CA ALA A 94 6.99 -8.65 0.43
C ALA A 94 8.37 -8.03 0.16
N LEU A 95 9.26 -8.03 1.14
CA LEU A 95 10.64 -7.56 0.97
C LEU A 95 11.45 -8.44 0.01
N GLU A 96 11.31 -9.76 0.12
CA GLU A 96 12.00 -10.72 -0.75
C GLU A 96 11.50 -10.63 -2.19
N ARG A 97 10.19 -10.76 -2.42
CA ARG A 97 9.59 -10.72 -3.76
C ARG A 97 9.69 -9.33 -4.37
N GLY A 98 9.43 -8.29 -3.58
CA GLY A 98 9.57 -6.90 -4.04
C GLY A 98 10.98 -6.63 -4.56
N ARG A 99 12.02 -7.12 -3.87
CA ARG A 99 13.39 -6.98 -4.35
C ARG A 99 13.65 -7.83 -5.59
N GLY A 100 13.22 -9.10 -5.58
CA GLY A 100 13.41 -10.04 -6.68
C GLY A 100 12.74 -9.61 -7.99
N GLN A 101 11.60 -8.92 -7.89
CA GLN A 101 10.86 -8.38 -9.03
C GLN A 101 11.29 -6.96 -9.43
N GLY A 102 12.27 -6.36 -8.73
CA GLY A 102 12.73 -5.00 -9.00
C GLY A 102 11.73 -3.89 -8.59
N ARG A 103 10.75 -4.21 -7.75
CA ARG A 103 9.74 -3.26 -7.23
C ARG A 103 10.27 -2.38 -6.10
N ILE A 104 11.31 -2.86 -5.41
CA ILE A 104 12.11 -2.09 -4.46
C ILE A 104 13.60 -2.28 -4.73
N THR A 105 14.38 -1.28 -4.38
CA THR A 105 15.84 -1.25 -4.46
C THR A 105 16.49 -1.99 -3.28
N GLY A 106 17.81 -2.22 -3.37
CA GLY A 106 18.58 -2.80 -2.25
C GLY A 106 18.52 -1.95 -0.99
N PRO A 107 18.83 -0.63 -1.06
CA PRO A 107 18.73 0.27 0.09
C PRO A 107 17.33 0.34 0.69
N GLU A 108 16.28 0.39 -0.14
CA GLU A 108 14.89 0.36 0.37
C GLU A 108 14.61 -0.95 1.11
N ARG A 109 15.05 -2.11 0.61
CA ARG A 109 14.86 -3.39 1.30
C ARG A 109 15.50 -3.38 2.69
N GLU A 110 16.71 -2.84 2.81
CA GLU A 110 17.45 -2.77 4.07
C GLU A 110 16.76 -1.85 5.08
N ASP A 111 16.38 -0.64 4.66
CA ASP A 111 15.65 0.32 5.49
C ASP A 111 14.30 -0.28 5.96
N LEU A 112 13.53 -0.87 5.05
CA LEU A 112 12.23 -1.46 5.38
C LEU A 112 12.38 -2.68 6.31
N ALA A 113 13.42 -3.49 6.14
CA ALA A 113 13.71 -4.62 7.04
C ALA A 113 14.06 -4.14 8.45
N ALA A 114 14.84 -3.06 8.57
CA ALA A 114 15.17 -2.45 9.86
C ALA A 114 13.92 -1.88 10.54
N ARG A 115 13.06 -1.19 9.81
CA ARG A 115 11.76 -0.70 10.33
C ARG A 115 10.85 -1.83 10.79
N LEU A 116 10.78 -2.92 10.03
CA LEU A 116 9.99 -4.09 10.40
C LEU A 116 10.52 -4.74 11.68
N ALA A 117 11.84 -4.86 11.83
CA ALA A 117 12.46 -5.37 13.06
C ALA A 117 12.14 -4.48 14.26
N ALA A 118 12.32 -3.16 14.14
CA ALA A 118 12.05 -2.20 15.20
C ALA A 118 10.57 -2.15 15.65
N ARG A 119 9.63 -2.54 14.79
CA ARG A 119 8.21 -2.66 15.14
C ARG A 119 7.92 -3.91 16.00
N ASP A 120 8.68 -4.98 15.78
CA ASP A 120 8.44 -6.29 16.41
C ASP A 120 9.19 -6.46 17.75
N GLU A 121 10.02 -5.48 18.12
CA GLU A 121 10.69 -5.35 19.44
C GLU A 121 9.73 -4.84 20.52
#